data_AF-A0A0D2QD80-F1
#
_entry.id   AF-A0A0D2QD80-F1
#
_cell.length_a   1.000
_cell.length_b   1.000
_cell.length_c   1.000
_cell.angle_alpha   90.00
_cell.angle_beta   90.00
_cell.angle_gamma   90.00
#
_symmetry.space_group_name_H-M   'P 1'
#
loop_
_entity.id
_entity.type
_entity.pdbx_description
1 polymer ?
#
loop_
_entity_poly.entity_id
_entity_poly.type
_entity_poly.pdbx_seq_one_letter_code
_entity_poly.pdbx_strand_id
1 'polypeptide(L)'
;MAIPYEFNAPDADAILLTTEPTRSTEFHVHKCILAAASPFFHDMFTLPPEEGSVDKELPVIPVTEAAHDLDTILRYIYPVPDPVIDSLSDLAAALGVAVKYDFTTAVSALRSLLVSSVFLQKSPIRVYAIACQHEFEEEARLASRHTLRISLLDAAPCKELQYISAYDYHRLLALHRRRSAAALELLTTPENLKCMQCNTSAFTSHDAPKWWYSFEAAARAEIAVRPTTDVVFGMEFLFRGAQSSGCSRCPESILNSWKLLQNLKEKIDSLPSTVSIEKYDSV
;
A
#
# COMPACT_ATOMS: atom_id res chain seq x y z
N MET A 1 -0.43 -16.87 -18.09
CA MET A 1 0.99 -16.88 -18.48
C MET A 1 1.09 -16.09 -19.77
N ALA A 2 1.55 -14.84 -19.69
CA ALA A 2 1.85 -14.07 -20.89
C ALA A 2 3.06 -14.71 -21.58
N ILE A 3 3.02 -14.84 -22.91
CA ILE A 3 4.16 -15.30 -23.69
C ILE A 3 5.24 -14.19 -23.57
N PRO A 4 6.48 -14.50 -23.19
CA PRO A 4 7.55 -13.51 -23.10
C PRO A 4 7.76 -12.86 -24.46
N TYR A 5 8.01 -11.55 -24.48
CA TYR A 5 8.31 -10.86 -25.73
C TYR A 5 9.76 -11.21 -26.12
N GLU A 6 9.97 -11.70 -27.35
CA GLU A 6 11.31 -12.06 -27.79
C GLU A 6 12.06 -10.81 -28.27
N PHE A 7 13.05 -10.37 -27.50
CA PHE A 7 13.99 -9.32 -27.90
C PHE A 7 15.11 -9.89 -28.78
N ASN A 8 14.81 -10.07 -30.07
CA ASN A 8 15.72 -10.66 -31.08
C ASN A 8 15.84 -9.80 -32.37
N ALA A 9 15.73 -8.47 -32.23
CA ALA A 9 15.77 -7.55 -33.35
C ALA A 9 17.10 -7.66 -34.13
N PRO A 10 17.09 -7.82 -35.46
CA PRO A 10 18.29 -8.02 -36.26
C PRO A 10 19.16 -6.76 -36.40
N ASP A 11 18.58 -5.59 -36.15
CA ASP A 11 19.20 -4.26 -36.16
C ASP A 11 19.63 -3.78 -34.77
N ALA A 12 19.56 -4.65 -33.75
CA ALA A 12 20.08 -4.36 -32.43
C ALA A 12 21.58 -4.02 -32.47
N ASP A 13 21.99 -3.04 -31.67
CA ASP A 13 23.37 -2.53 -31.58
C ASP A 13 23.98 -2.74 -30.17
N ALA A 14 23.29 -3.48 -29.29
CA ALA A 14 23.77 -3.99 -28.01
C ALA A 14 23.02 -5.26 -27.58
N ILE A 15 23.64 -6.04 -26.70
CA ILE A 15 23.04 -7.24 -26.08
C ILE A 15 23.11 -7.08 -24.57
N LEU A 16 21.96 -7.14 -23.88
CA LEU A 16 21.96 -7.36 -22.43
C LEU A 16 21.98 -8.86 -22.18
N LEU A 17 22.98 -9.33 -21.42
CA LEU A 17 23.15 -10.74 -21.11
C LEU A 17 22.84 -10.99 -19.64
N THR A 18 21.76 -11.71 -19.38
CA THR A 18 21.50 -12.26 -18.05
C THR A 18 22.03 -13.70 -17.98
N THR A 19 22.71 -14.01 -16.88
CA THR A 19 23.25 -15.35 -16.62
C THR A 19 22.62 -15.92 -15.36
N GLU A 20 21.67 -16.83 -15.55
CA GLU A 20 21.07 -17.59 -14.45
C GLU A 20 21.75 -18.97 -14.33
N PRO A 21 21.66 -19.64 -13.16
CA PRO A 21 22.33 -20.93 -12.95
C PRO A 21 21.98 -22.02 -13.97
N THR A 22 20.82 -21.90 -14.63
CA THR A 22 20.30 -22.92 -15.57
C THR A 22 20.32 -22.48 -17.03
N ARG A 23 20.38 -21.18 -17.31
CA ARG A 23 20.24 -20.62 -18.66
C ARG A 23 20.82 -19.20 -18.72
N SER A 24 21.52 -18.89 -19.81
CA SER A 24 21.77 -17.52 -20.24
C SER A 24 20.67 -17.05 -21.18
N THR A 25 20.24 -15.80 -21.02
CA THR A 25 19.27 -15.17 -21.93
C THR A 25 19.87 -13.89 -22.47
N GLU A 26 19.83 -13.76 -23.80
CA GLU A 26 20.33 -12.60 -24.53
C GLU A 26 19.13 -11.74 -24.94
N PHE A 27 19.19 -10.44 -24.62
CA PHE A 27 18.23 -9.45 -25.04
C PHE A 27 18.89 -8.54 -26.07
N HIS A 28 18.49 -8.68 -27.33
CA HIS A 28 18.94 -7.82 -28.41
C HIS A 28 18.20 -6.48 -28.34
N VAL A 29 18.95 -5.42 -28.06
CA VAL A 29 18.43 -4.09 -27.73
C VAL A 29 19.16 -3.00 -28.52
N HIS A 30 18.54 -1.82 -28.55
CA HIS A 30 19.00 -0.61 -29.18
C HIS A 30 19.51 0.37 -28.12
N LYS A 31 20.76 0.78 -28.21
CA LYS A 31 21.41 1.77 -27.35
C LYS A 31 20.64 3.08 -27.32
N CYS A 32 20.11 3.51 -28.47
CA CYS A 32 19.34 4.75 -28.55
C CYS A 32 18.05 4.70 -27.71
N ILE A 33 17.34 3.57 -27.67
CA ILE A 33 16.13 3.40 -26.85
C ILE A 33 16.53 3.32 -25.37
N LEU A 34 17.54 2.53 -25.03
CA LEU A 34 18.02 2.43 -23.65
C LEU A 34 18.52 3.78 -23.11
N ALA A 35 19.34 4.50 -23.87
CA ALA A 35 19.85 5.82 -23.48
C ALA A 35 18.74 6.87 -23.37
N ALA A 36 17.73 6.82 -24.25
CA ALA A 36 16.59 7.73 -24.15
C ALA A 36 15.71 7.44 -22.92
N ALA A 37 15.60 6.17 -22.52
CA ALA A 37 14.77 5.74 -21.40
C ALA A 37 15.48 5.79 -20.03
N SER A 38 16.82 5.74 -20.01
CA SER A 38 17.63 5.61 -18.81
C SER A 38 18.88 6.49 -18.88
N PRO A 39 19.03 7.46 -17.94
CA PRO A 39 20.27 8.20 -17.74
C PRO A 39 21.48 7.30 -17.45
N PHE A 40 21.28 6.21 -16.70
CA PHE A 40 22.33 5.23 -16.42
C PHE A 40 22.91 4.65 -17.71
N PHE A 41 22.05 4.16 -18.62
CA PHE A 41 22.50 3.60 -19.89
C PHE A 41 23.06 4.67 -20.83
N HIS A 42 22.48 5.88 -20.84
CA HIS A 42 23.04 7.01 -21.57
C HIS A 42 24.50 7.24 -21.17
N ASP A 43 24.76 7.41 -19.87
CA ASP A 43 26.10 7.70 -19.37
C ASP A 43 27.06 6.53 -19.63
N MET A 44 26.62 5.28 -19.39
CA MET A 44 27.41 4.09 -19.67
C MET A 44 27.87 4.01 -21.13
N PHE A 45 27.01 4.39 -22.09
CA PHE A 45 27.39 4.38 -23.52
C PHE A 45 28.30 5.54 -23.93
N THR A 46 28.45 6.58 -23.10
CA THR A 46 29.41 7.67 -23.35
C THR A 46 30.84 7.36 -22.87
N LEU A 47 31.02 6.31 -22.07
CA LEU A 47 32.33 5.91 -21.56
C LEU A 47 33.23 5.40 -22.70
N PRO A 48 34.54 5.68 -22.65
CA PRO A 48 35.48 5.13 -23.62
C PRO A 48 35.48 3.59 -23.56
N PRO A 49 35.61 2.89 -24.70
CA PRO A 49 35.72 1.44 -24.71
C PRO A 49 36.90 0.98 -23.85
N GLU A 50 36.74 -0.13 -23.14
CA GLU A 50 37.88 -0.74 -22.43
C GLU A 50 38.99 -1.10 -23.42
N GLU A 51 40.24 -0.81 -23.04
CA GLU A 51 41.43 -1.03 -23.86
C GLU A 51 41.54 -2.52 -24.26
N GLY A 52 41.30 -2.82 -25.54
CA GLY A 52 41.40 -4.18 -26.10
C GLY A 52 40.18 -4.66 -26.89
N SER A 53 39.06 -3.93 -26.90
CA SER A 53 37.85 -4.26 -27.68
C SER A 53 37.97 -3.83 -29.15
N VAL A 54 38.76 -4.56 -29.94
CA VAL A 54 39.02 -4.27 -31.37
C VAL A 54 38.10 -5.06 -32.33
N ASP A 55 37.19 -5.89 -31.82
CA ASP A 55 36.34 -6.72 -32.68
C ASP A 55 34.99 -6.08 -33.01
N LYS A 56 34.55 -6.29 -34.26
CA LYS A 56 33.29 -5.82 -34.88
C LYS A 56 32.01 -6.46 -34.29
N GLU A 57 32.11 -7.04 -33.11
CA GLU A 57 31.01 -7.78 -32.48
C GLU A 57 30.10 -6.85 -31.68
N LEU A 58 28.81 -7.21 -31.59
CA LEU A 58 27.83 -6.47 -30.84
C LEU A 58 28.25 -6.40 -29.37
N PRO A 59 28.22 -5.22 -28.72
CA PRO A 59 28.63 -5.10 -27.33
C PRO A 59 27.69 -5.87 -26.41
N VAL A 60 28.27 -6.78 -25.62
CA VAL A 60 27.55 -7.61 -24.64
C VAL A 60 27.71 -6.99 -23.26
N ILE A 61 26.59 -6.65 -22.63
CA ILE A 61 26.53 -6.00 -21.32
C ILE A 61 25.96 -7.02 -20.32
N PRO A 62 26.79 -7.56 -19.42
CA PRO A 62 26.31 -8.50 -18.41
C PRO A 62 25.44 -7.78 -17.37
N VAL A 63 24.30 -8.38 -17.05
CA VAL A 63 23.36 -7.89 -16.03
C VAL A 63 23.09 -8.98 -14.99
N THR A 64 22.74 -8.56 -13.78
CA THR A 64 22.56 -9.47 -12.62
C THR A 64 21.09 -9.86 -12.39
N GLU A 65 20.20 -9.21 -13.11
CA GLU A 65 18.75 -9.29 -13.01
C GLU A 65 18.25 -10.57 -13.66
N ALA A 66 17.19 -11.16 -13.08
CA ALA A 66 16.54 -12.30 -13.68
C ALA A 66 15.95 -11.93 -15.06
N ALA A 67 15.94 -12.90 -15.98
CA ALA A 67 15.47 -12.68 -17.34
C ALA A 67 14.03 -12.14 -17.37
N HIS A 68 13.18 -12.64 -16.48
CA HIS A 68 11.78 -12.22 -16.36
C HIS A 68 11.63 -10.74 -15.97
N ASP A 69 12.42 -10.27 -15.01
CA ASP A 69 12.31 -8.90 -14.51
C ASP A 69 12.84 -7.90 -15.54
N LEU A 70 13.89 -8.29 -16.27
CA LEU A 70 14.43 -7.51 -17.37
C LEU A 70 13.45 -7.46 -18.56
N ASP A 71 12.84 -8.58 -18.96
CA ASP A 71 11.77 -8.60 -19.98
C ASP A 71 10.66 -7.61 -19.62
N THR A 72 10.20 -7.66 -18.37
CA THR A 72 9.15 -6.79 -17.86
C THR A 72 9.51 -5.31 -18.05
N ILE A 73 10.71 -4.90 -17.64
CA ILE A 73 11.14 -3.50 -17.77
C ILE A 73 11.42 -3.09 -19.21
N LEU A 74 12.02 -3.96 -20.02
CA LEU A 74 12.26 -3.68 -21.43
C LEU A 74 10.94 -3.46 -22.17
N ARG A 75 9.88 -4.17 -21.82
CA ARG A 75 8.55 -3.97 -22.44
C ARG A 75 7.91 -2.63 -22.09
N TYR A 76 8.27 -2.00 -20.98
CA TYR A 76 7.82 -0.64 -20.64
C TYR A 76 8.54 0.46 -21.43
N ILE A 77 9.75 0.19 -21.93
CA ILE A 77 10.57 1.19 -22.63
C ILE A 77 10.56 1.00 -24.15
N TYR A 78 10.25 -0.20 -24.63
CA TYR A 78 10.06 -0.49 -26.04
C TYR A 78 8.60 -0.26 -26.46
N PRO A 79 8.34 0.07 -27.74
CA PRO A 79 6.99 0.25 -28.27
C PRO A 79 6.31 -1.11 -28.53
N VAL A 80 6.15 -1.90 -27.47
CA VAL A 80 5.56 -3.24 -27.45
C VAL A 80 4.45 -3.29 -26.40
N PRO A 81 3.60 -4.33 -26.38
CA PRO A 81 2.56 -4.43 -25.37
C PRO A 81 3.13 -4.52 -23.95
N ASP A 82 2.60 -3.68 -23.05
CA ASP A 82 2.94 -3.69 -21.63
C ASP A 82 2.82 -5.09 -21.03
N PRO A 83 3.70 -5.44 -20.06
CA PRO A 83 3.61 -6.69 -19.35
C PRO A 83 2.40 -6.69 -18.39
N VAL A 84 1.87 -7.88 -18.13
CA VAL A 84 0.83 -8.07 -17.11
C VAL A 84 1.52 -8.42 -15.79
N ILE A 85 1.36 -7.58 -14.78
CA ILE A 85 1.93 -7.78 -13.44
C ILE A 85 0.78 -7.96 -12.44
N ASP A 86 0.55 -9.21 -12.04
CA ASP A 86 -0.57 -9.59 -11.16
C ASP A 86 -0.16 -9.80 -9.69
N SER A 87 1.14 -9.78 -9.40
CA SER A 87 1.68 -10.05 -8.07
C SER A 87 2.56 -8.90 -7.58
N LEU A 88 2.47 -8.62 -6.27
CA LEU A 88 3.33 -7.64 -5.62
C LEU A 88 4.80 -8.05 -5.61
N SER A 89 5.08 -9.35 -5.71
CA SER A 89 6.46 -9.85 -5.74
C SER A 89 7.11 -9.52 -7.09
N ASP A 90 6.40 -9.76 -8.20
CA ASP A 90 6.88 -9.41 -9.53
C ASP A 90 6.95 -7.88 -9.69
N LEU A 91 5.97 -7.15 -9.14
CA LEU A 91 6.00 -5.68 -9.13
C LEU A 91 7.20 -5.12 -8.36
N ALA A 92 7.51 -5.66 -7.17
CA ALA A 92 8.65 -5.22 -6.38
C ALA A 92 9.98 -5.54 -7.07
N ALA A 93 10.10 -6.71 -7.69
CA ALA A 93 11.28 -7.08 -8.47
C ALA A 93 11.48 -6.14 -9.67
N ALA A 94 10.43 -5.91 -10.46
CA ALA A 94 10.45 -4.97 -11.58
C ALA A 94 10.79 -3.55 -11.13
N LEU A 95 10.21 -3.05 -10.04
CA LEU A 95 10.57 -1.75 -9.45
C LEU A 95 12.04 -1.68 -9.08
N GLY A 96 12.59 -2.74 -8.48
CA GLY A 96 14.02 -2.85 -8.18
C GLY A 96 14.90 -2.64 -9.42
N VAL A 97 14.56 -3.30 -10.54
CA VAL A 97 15.27 -3.14 -11.82
C VAL A 97 15.10 -1.73 -12.38
N ALA A 98 13.87 -1.21 -12.39
CA ALA A 98 13.56 0.10 -12.93
C ALA A 98 14.29 1.23 -12.17
N VAL A 99 14.37 1.13 -10.84
CA VAL A 99 15.11 2.08 -10.00
C VAL A 99 16.61 1.90 -10.15
N LYS A 100 17.13 0.66 -10.16
CA LYS A 100 18.57 0.40 -10.30
C LYS A 100 19.16 1.02 -11.57
N TYR A 101 18.41 0.96 -12.67
CA TYR A 101 18.83 1.44 -13.97
C TYR A 101 18.20 2.79 -14.35
N ASP A 102 17.59 3.52 -13.42
CA ASP A 102 16.97 4.82 -13.67
C ASP A 102 15.99 4.87 -14.87
N PHE A 103 15.19 3.83 -15.08
CA PHE A 103 14.13 3.80 -16.09
C PHE A 103 12.91 4.62 -15.64
N THR A 104 13.04 5.95 -15.70
CA THR A 104 12.08 6.92 -15.14
C THR A 104 10.62 6.68 -15.55
N THR A 105 10.35 6.41 -16.83
CA THR A 105 9.00 6.13 -17.33
C THR A 105 8.43 4.83 -16.74
N ALA A 106 9.24 3.78 -16.68
CA ALA A 106 8.84 2.50 -16.08
C ALA A 106 8.58 2.66 -14.58
N VAL A 107 9.43 3.38 -13.85
CA VAL A 107 9.22 3.70 -12.43
C VAL A 107 7.88 4.40 -12.21
N SER A 108 7.53 5.39 -13.04
CA SER A 108 6.25 6.09 -12.93
C SER A 108 5.04 5.19 -13.15
N ALA A 109 5.10 4.32 -14.18
CA ALA A 109 4.03 3.35 -14.47
C ALA A 109 3.87 2.33 -13.33
N LEU A 110 4.98 1.78 -12.84
CA LEU A 110 4.98 0.78 -11.76
C LEU A 110 4.55 1.38 -10.41
N ARG A 111 4.92 2.64 -10.10
CA ARG A 111 4.41 3.37 -8.93
C ARG A 111 2.90 3.51 -8.98
N SER A 112 2.35 3.87 -10.13
CA SER A 112 0.90 3.98 -10.33
C SER A 112 0.19 2.63 -10.13
N LEU A 113 0.81 1.54 -10.60
CA LEU A 113 0.32 0.19 -10.39
C LEU A 113 0.41 -0.24 -8.91
N LEU A 114 1.49 0.13 -8.21
CA LEU A 114 1.72 -0.18 -6.79
C LEU A 114 0.60 0.36 -5.89
N VAL A 115 0.10 1.57 -6.19
CA VAL A 115 -1.04 2.18 -5.48
C VAL A 115 -2.39 1.91 -6.15
N SER A 116 -2.49 0.89 -7.00
CA SER A 116 -3.78 0.45 -7.53
C SER A 116 -4.68 -0.05 -6.39
N SER A 117 -6.00 0.09 -6.59
CA SER A 117 -6.99 -0.37 -5.62
C SER A 117 -6.83 -1.87 -5.32
N VAL A 118 -6.46 -2.68 -6.31
CA VAL A 118 -6.25 -4.13 -6.15
C VAL A 118 -5.19 -4.42 -5.09
N PHE A 119 -4.02 -3.78 -5.16
CA PHE A 119 -2.94 -4.05 -4.22
C PHE A 119 -3.15 -3.39 -2.85
N LEU A 120 -3.66 -2.16 -2.82
CA LEU A 120 -3.96 -1.48 -1.57
C LEU A 120 -5.01 -2.24 -0.75
N GLN A 121 -6.03 -2.80 -1.40
CA GLN A 121 -7.08 -3.61 -0.76
C GLN A 121 -6.53 -4.94 -0.27
N LYS A 122 -5.74 -5.63 -1.10
CA LYS A 122 -5.27 -6.98 -0.82
C LYS A 122 -4.13 -7.03 0.21
N SER A 123 -3.17 -6.10 0.15
CA SER A 123 -1.94 -6.18 0.95
C SER A 123 -1.30 -4.81 1.19
N PRO A 124 -1.97 -3.88 1.90
CA PRO A 124 -1.48 -2.51 2.08
C PRO A 124 -0.17 -2.43 2.89
N ILE A 125 0.10 -3.38 3.79
CA ILE A 125 1.38 -3.44 4.54
C ILE A 125 2.54 -3.70 3.57
N ARG A 126 2.36 -4.61 2.60
CA ARG A 126 3.37 -4.88 1.57
C ARG A 126 3.58 -3.68 0.67
N VAL A 127 2.50 -3.02 0.25
CA VAL A 127 2.57 -1.81 -0.57
C VAL A 127 3.32 -0.70 0.18
N TYR A 128 3.00 -0.49 1.46
CA TYR A 128 3.71 0.47 2.31
C TYR A 128 5.21 0.14 2.39
N ALA A 129 5.55 -1.13 2.62
CA ALA A 129 6.94 -1.56 2.72
C ALA A 129 7.73 -1.33 1.42
N ILE A 130 7.16 -1.68 0.27
CA ILE A 130 7.78 -1.45 -1.05
C ILE A 130 7.96 0.05 -1.29
N ALA A 131 6.94 0.86 -0.97
CA ALA A 131 7.03 2.30 -1.13
C ALA A 131 8.14 2.92 -0.26
N CYS A 132 8.25 2.50 1.02
CA CYS A 132 9.33 2.95 1.89
C CYS A 132 10.72 2.50 1.42
N GLN A 133 10.85 1.25 0.94
CA GLN A 133 12.12 0.71 0.43
C GLN A 133 12.70 1.56 -0.71
N HIS A 134 11.85 2.16 -1.53
CA HIS A 134 12.24 2.99 -2.67
C HIS A 134 12.04 4.50 -2.42
N GLU A 135 11.81 4.92 -1.16
CA GLU A 135 11.60 6.33 -0.78
C GLU A 135 10.43 7.01 -1.52
N PHE A 136 9.43 6.24 -1.93
CA PHE A 136 8.20 6.70 -2.57
C PHE A 136 7.21 7.22 -1.50
N GLU A 137 7.54 8.37 -0.91
CA GLU A 137 6.87 8.93 0.27
C GLU A 137 5.36 9.18 0.05
N GLU A 138 4.96 9.60 -1.15
CA GLU A 138 3.53 9.83 -1.47
C GLU A 138 2.74 8.52 -1.50
N GLU A 139 3.31 7.47 -2.09
CA GLU A 139 2.76 6.12 -2.13
C GLU A 139 2.75 5.47 -0.74
N ALA A 140 3.81 5.66 0.05
CA ALA A 140 3.86 5.22 1.44
C ALA A 140 2.77 5.91 2.27
N ARG A 141 2.58 7.22 2.10
CA ARG A 141 1.50 7.97 2.73
C ARG A 141 0.14 7.39 2.36
N LEU A 142 -0.10 7.13 1.08
CA LEU A 142 -1.36 6.56 0.59
C LEU A 142 -1.60 5.16 1.14
N ALA A 143 -0.59 4.28 1.07
CA ALA A 143 -0.66 2.92 1.58
C ALA A 143 -0.89 2.87 3.10
N SER A 144 -0.27 3.79 3.86
CA SER A 144 -0.41 3.84 5.33
C SER A 144 -1.87 3.99 5.77
N ARG A 145 -2.68 4.77 5.04
CA ARG A 145 -4.13 4.89 5.30
C ARG A 145 -4.85 3.56 5.18
N HIS A 146 -4.51 2.79 4.15
CA HIS A 146 -5.12 1.49 3.92
C HIS A 146 -4.68 0.43 4.93
N THR A 147 -3.61 0.65 5.70
CA THR A 147 -3.22 -0.26 6.77
C THR A 147 -4.12 -0.16 7.99
N LEU A 148 -4.84 0.96 8.20
CA LEU A 148 -5.66 1.22 9.40
C LEU A 148 -6.80 0.20 9.58
N ARG A 149 -7.24 -0.46 8.51
CA ARG A 149 -8.26 -1.53 8.55
C ARG A 149 -7.69 -2.91 8.89
N ILE A 150 -6.39 -3.01 9.12
CA ILE A 150 -5.71 -4.28 9.40
C ILE A 150 -5.22 -4.22 10.83
N SER A 151 -5.33 -5.36 11.54
CA SER A 151 -4.59 -5.52 12.78
C SER A 151 -3.11 -5.62 12.44
N LEU A 152 -2.38 -4.52 12.60
CA LEU A 152 -0.99 -4.42 12.16
C LEU A 152 -0.07 -5.44 12.83
N LEU A 153 -0.32 -5.74 14.12
CA LEU A 153 0.50 -6.67 14.91
C LEU A 153 0.08 -8.13 14.76
N ASP A 154 -1.18 -8.41 14.40
CA ASP A 154 -1.65 -9.79 14.17
C ASP A 154 -1.47 -10.23 12.72
N ALA A 155 -1.15 -9.30 11.81
CA ALA A 155 -0.90 -9.60 10.41
C ALA A 155 0.37 -10.44 10.26
N ALA A 156 0.34 -11.41 9.33
CA ALA A 156 1.52 -12.21 9.02
C ALA A 156 2.65 -11.31 8.50
N PRO A 157 3.90 -11.48 8.99
CA PRO A 157 5.02 -10.69 8.50
C PRO A 157 5.24 -10.98 7.02
N CYS A 158 5.42 -9.93 6.23
CA CYS A 158 5.75 -10.05 4.81
C CYS A 158 7.25 -9.82 4.58
N LYS A 159 7.79 -10.38 3.50
CA LYS A 159 9.23 -10.34 3.20
C LYS A 159 9.73 -8.91 2.99
N GLU A 160 8.88 -8.05 2.45
CA GLU A 160 9.19 -6.66 2.15
C GLU A 160 9.52 -5.84 3.41
N LEU A 161 9.03 -6.24 4.59
CA LEU A 161 9.38 -5.58 5.85
C LEU A 161 10.86 -5.76 6.24
N GLN A 162 11.57 -6.72 5.63
CA GLN A 162 13.01 -6.90 5.88
C GLN A 162 13.85 -5.76 5.29
N TYR A 163 13.30 -5.01 4.33
CA TYR A 163 14.01 -3.98 3.59
C TYR A 163 13.63 -2.56 4.01
N ILE A 164 12.76 -2.39 5.00
CA ILE A 164 12.42 -1.06 5.54
C ILE A 164 13.22 -0.74 6.79
N SER A 165 13.40 0.55 7.03
CA SER A 165 14.03 1.00 8.27
C SER A 165 13.10 0.76 9.47
N ALA A 166 13.70 0.60 10.66
CA ALA A 166 12.94 0.59 11.90
C ALA A 166 12.16 1.91 12.11
N TYR A 167 12.66 3.00 11.55
CA TYR A 167 12.03 4.32 11.57
C TYR A 167 10.70 4.32 10.80
N ASP A 168 10.67 3.79 9.57
CA ASP A 168 9.46 3.71 8.75
C ASP A 168 8.39 2.81 9.37
N TYR A 169 8.83 1.70 9.98
CA TYR A 169 7.93 0.83 10.72
C TYR A 169 7.38 1.52 11.98
N HIS A 170 8.22 2.25 12.72
CA HIS A 170 7.80 3.01 13.89
C HIS A 170 6.81 4.13 13.55
N ARG A 171 6.99 4.83 12.41
CA ARG A 171 6.03 5.83 11.92
C ARG A 171 4.64 5.22 11.69
N LEU A 172 4.58 4.02 11.11
CA LEU A 172 3.33 3.30 10.89
C LEU A 172 2.65 2.92 12.21
N LEU A 173 3.41 2.39 13.18
CA LEU A 173 2.90 2.08 14.51
C LEU A 173 2.37 3.33 15.25
N ALA A 174 3.11 4.44 15.16
CA ALA A 174 2.73 5.70 15.76
C ALA A 174 1.42 6.24 15.16
N LEU A 175 1.22 6.11 13.84
CA LEU A 175 -0.03 6.45 13.18
C LEU A 175 -1.21 5.66 13.78
N HIS A 176 -1.09 4.33 13.83
CA HIS A 176 -2.14 3.45 14.37
C HIS A 176 -2.48 3.82 15.81
N ARG A 177 -1.46 3.96 16.67
CA ARG A 177 -1.63 4.30 18.09
C ARG A 177 -2.30 5.66 18.27
N ARG A 178 -1.81 6.70 17.58
CA ARG A 178 -2.31 8.07 17.71
C ARG A 178 -3.76 8.16 17.23
N ARG A 179 -4.07 7.56 16.08
CA ARG A 179 -5.42 7.57 15.52
C ARG A 179 -6.39 6.79 16.40
N SER A 180 -5.97 5.63 16.90
CA SER A 180 -6.77 4.84 17.84
C SER A 180 -7.10 5.62 19.10
N ALA A 181 -6.10 6.22 19.76
CA ALA A 181 -6.30 7.05 20.94
C ALA A 181 -7.30 8.19 20.70
N ALA A 182 -7.11 8.98 19.63
CA ALA A 182 -8.00 10.07 19.28
C ALA A 182 -9.44 9.59 18.95
N ALA A 183 -9.59 8.45 18.27
CA ALA A 183 -10.90 7.89 17.97
C ALA A 183 -11.62 7.41 19.24
N LEU A 184 -10.89 6.81 20.19
CA LEU A 184 -11.42 6.35 21.48
C LEU A 184 -11.86 7.51 22.39
N GLU A 185 -11.22 8.68 22.29
CA GLU A 185 -11.64 9.91 22.98
C GLU A 185 -12.95 10.46 22.42
N LEU A 186 -13.24 10.25 21.13
CA LEU A 186 -14.49 10.68 20.51
C LEU A 186 -15.69 9.77 20.86
N LEU A 187 -15.45 8.52 21.26
CA LEU A 187 -16.49 7.58 21.70
C LEU A 187 -17.00 7.95 23.10
N THR A 188 -17.72 9.07 23.21
CA THR A 188 -18.36 9.51 24.47
C THR A 188 -19.87 9.41 24.38
N THR A 189 -20.51 9.13 25.52
CA THR A 189 -21.95 9.01 25.63
C THR A 189 -22.65 10.30 25.16
N PRO A 190 -23.56 10.23 24.18
CA PRO A 190 -24.23 11.43 23.69
C PRO A 190 -25.38 11.85 24.61
N GLU A 191 -25.49 13.16 24.88
CA GLU A 191 -26.47 13.73 25.84
C GLU A 191 -27.93 13.40 25.50
N ASN A 192 -28.28 13.41 24.22
CA ASN A 192 -29.67 13.23 23.74
C ASN A 192 -29.98 11.80 23.26
N LEU A 193 -29.09 10.84 23.53
CA LEU A 193 -29.32 9.47 23.11
C LEU A 193 -30.31 8.78 24.05
N LYS A 194 -31.48 8.37 23.54
CA LYS A 194 -32.55 7.74 24.34
C LYS A 194 -33.20 6.56 23.63
N CYS A 195 -33.66 5.60 24.42
CA CYS A 195 -34.46 4.46 23.99
C CYS A 195 -35.76 4.43 24.80
N MET A 196 -36.88 4.23 24.11
CA MET A 196 -38.22 4.27 24.70
C MET A 196 -38.45 3.27 25.84
N GLN A 197 -37.64 2.21 25.92
CA GLN A 197 -37.73 1.19 26.98
C GLN A 197 -36.59 1.28 27.99
N CYS A 198 -35.38 1.67 27.59
CA CYS A 198 -34.26 1.78 28.53
C CYS A 198 -34.37 3.02 29.43
N ASN A 199 -35.00 4.09 28.95
CA ASN A 199 -35.02 5.38 29.63
C ASN A 199 -36.41 5.76 30.15
N THR A 200 -37.32 4.79 30.34
CA THR A 200 -38.71 5.03 30.77
C THR A 200 -38.83 5.41 32.26
N SER A 201 -37.91 4.90 33.10
CA SER A 201 -37.93 5.14 34.55
C SER A 201 -37.16 6.41 34.90
N ALA A 202 -37.61 7.13 35.94
CA ALA A 202 -36.91 8.30 36.48
C ALA A 202 -35.49 7.99 36.95
N PHE A 203 -35.21 6.73 37.34
CA PHE A 203 -33.86 6.30 37.72
C PHE A 203 -32.92 6.11 36.53
N THR A 204 -33.46 5.96 35.31
CA THR A 204 -32.71 5.65 34.08
C THR A 204 -32.86 6.74 33.02
N SER A 205 -33.56 7.82 33.33
CA SER A 205 -33.90 8.88 32.37
C SER A 205 -32.66 9.66 31.92
N HIS A 206 -31.67 9.80 32.79
CA HIS A 206 -30.41 10.50 32.51
C HIS A 206 -29.35 9.60 31.86
N ASP A 207 -29.48 8.27 31.97
CA ASP A 207 -28.51 7.32 31.43
C ASP A 207 -28.56 7.19 29.91
N ALA A 208 -27.52 6.58 29.35
CA ALA A 208 -27.53 6.11 27.96
C ALA A 208 -28.42 4.86 27.83
N PRO A 209 -28.96 4.57 26.63
CA PRO A 209 -29.59 3.29 26.36
C PRO A 209 -28.62 2.13 26.55
N LYS A 210 -29.15 0.96 26.94
CA LYS A 210 -28.34 -0.25 27.14
C LYS A 210 -27.47 -0.62 25.93
N TRP A 211 -27.99 -0.42 24.72
CA TRP A 211 -27.25 -0.70 23.49
C TRP A 211 -25.99 0.16 23.36
N TRP A 212 -25.99 1.39 23.88
CA TRP A 212 -24.84 2.28 23.81
C TRP A 212 -23.65 1.68 24.56
N TYR A 213 -23.85 1.17 25.78
CA TYR A 213 -22.77 0.55 26.56
C TYR A 213 -22.20 -0.69 25.85
N SER A 214 -23.07 -1.54 25.30
CA SER A 214 -22.64 -2.72 24.52
C SER A 214 -21.89 -2.33 23.25
N PHE A 215 -22.40 -1.34 22.52
CA PHE A 215 -21.77 -0.79 21.32
C PHE A 215 -20.41 -0.16 21.64
N GLU A 216 -20.35 0.70 22.65
CA GLU A 216 -19.14 1.42 23.04
C GLU A 216 -18.04 0.44 23.46
N ALA A 217 -18.34 -0.54 24.31
CA ALA A 217 -17.37 -1.55 24.72
C ALA A 217 -16.80 -2.33 23.52
N ALA A 218 -17.67 -2.78 22.61
CA ALA A 218 -17.25 -3.47 21.40
C ALA A 218 -16.47 -2.56 20.45
N ALA A 219 -16.94 -1.33 20.24
CA ALA A 219 -16.33 -0.36 19.33
C ALA A 219 -14.95 0.05 19.83
N ARG A 220 -14.77 0.22 21.15
CA ARG A 220 -13.47 0.48 21.77
C ARG A 220 -12.49 -0.65 21.52
N ALA A 221 -12.92 -1.91 21.69
CA ALA A 221 -12.08 -3.07 21.41
C ALA A 221 -11.69 -3.16 19.93
N GLU A 222 -12.62 -2.88 19.02
CA GLU A 222 -12.36 -2.90 17.57
C GLU A 222 -11.43 -1.76 17.13
N ILE A 223 -11.69 -0.53 17.56
CA ILE A 223 -10.87 0.67 17.22
C ILE A 223 -9.46 0.58 17.81
N ALA A 224 -9.29 -0.10 18.95
CA ALA A 224 -7.97 -0.37 19.53
C ALA A 224 -7.06 -1.17 18.57
N VAL A 225 -7.67 -2.05 17.76
CA VAL A 225 -6.95 -2.94 16.84
C VAL A 225 -6.95 -2.39 15.41
N ARG A 226 -8.09 -1.86 14.96
CA ARG A 226 -8.30 -1.32 13.60
C ARG A 226 -8.89 0.09 13.72
N PRO A 227 -8.06 1.15 13.71
CA PRO A 227 -8.51 2.53 13.94
C PRO A 227 -9.27 3.13 12.74
N THR A 228 -10.36 2.48 12.33
CA THR A 228 -11.25 2.86 11.22
C THR A 228 -12.71 2.81 11.64
N THR A 229 -13.56 3.46 10.85
CA THR A 229 -15.02 3.46 11.08
C THR A 229 -15.76 2.39 10.29
N ASP A 230 -15.08 1.72 9.35
CA ASP A 230 -15.65 0.79 8.37
C ASP A 230 -16.46 -0.35 9.02
N VAL A 231 -15.97 -0.86 10.16
CA VAL A 231 -16.60 -1.98 10.88
C VAL A 231 -17.60 -1.48 11.92
N VAL A 232 -17.19 -0.56 12.79
CA VAL A 232 -17.96 -0.22 14.00
C VAL A 232 -19.29 0.48 13.69
N PHE A 233 -19.39 1.22 12.58
CA PHE A 233 -20.66 1.85 12.15
C PHE A 233 -21.42 1.02 11.12
N GLY A 234 -20.96 -0.20 10.82
CA GLY A 234 -21.67 -1.14 9.97
C GLY A 234 -22.98 -1.62 10.62
N MET A 235 -24.01 -1.86 9.79
CA MET A 235 -25.32 -2.32 10.26
C MET A 235 -25.24 -3.58 11.12
N GLU A 236 -24.37 -4.53 10.74
CA GLU A 236 -24.17 -5.77 11.50
C GLU A 236 -23.60 -5.49 12.90
N PHE A 237 -22.61 -4.60 13.01
CA PHE A 237 -21.96 -4.25 14.27
C PHE A 237 -22.95 -3.57 15.23
N LEU A 238 -23.69 -2.58 14.71
CA LEU A 238 -24.73 -1.88 15.46
C LEU A 238 -25.85 -2.83 15.92
N PHE A 239 -26.28 -3.74 15.05
CA PHE A 239 -27.30 -4.73 15.39
C PHE A 239 -26.85 -5.68 16.51
N ARG A 240 -25.60 -6.17 16.47
CA ARG A 240 -25.03 -6.98 17.56
C ARG A 240 -24.99 -6.21 18.89
N GLY A 241 -24.72 -4.90 18.84
CA GLY A 241 -24.79 -4.02 20.00
C GLY A 241 -26.20 -3.96 20.60
N ALA A 242 -27.23 -3.81 19.76
CA ALA A 242 -28.62 -3.87 20.20
C ALA A 242 -29.03 -5.24 20.75
N GLN A 243 -28.62 -6.33 20.10
CA GLN A 243 -28.95 -7.70 20.53
C GLN A 243 -28.35 -8.01 21.92
N SER A 244 -27.08 -7.66 22.12
CA SER A 244 -26.37 -7.84 23.40
C SER A 244 -26.99 -7.04 24.54
N SER A 245 -27.72 -5.97 24.24
CA SER A 245 -28.38 -5.12 25.25
C SER A 245 -29.60 -5.78 25.93
N GLY A 246 -30.16 -6.84 25.30
CA GLY A 246 -31.37 -7.52 25.77
C GLY A 246 -32.67 -6.71 25.70
N CYS A 247 -32.65 -5.53 25.07
CA CYS A 247 -33.82 -4.65 24.96
C CYS A 247 -34.42 -4.68 23.54
N SER A 248 -35.72 -4.97 23.44
CA SER A 248 -36.42 -5.12 22.15
C SER A 248 -36.59 -3.81 21.38
N ARG A 249 -36.51 -2.66 22.07
CA ARG A 249 -36.61 -1.31 21.46
C ARG A 249 -35.26 -0.68 21.11
N CYS A 250 -34.14 -1.34 21.41
CA CYS A 250 -32.82 -0.82 21.07
C CYS A 250 -32.54 -0.77 19.55
N PRO A 251 -32.97 -1.74 18.71
CA PRO A 251 -32.80 -1.63 17.27
C PRO A 251 -33.47 -0.37 16.68
N GLU A 252 -34.70 -0.07 17.12
CA GLU A 252 -35.43 1.15 16.72
C GLU A 252 -34.72 2.42 17.23
N SER A 253 -34.20 2.40 18.46
CA SER A 253 -33.40 3.50 19.01
C SER A 253 -32.14 3.79 18.18
N ILE A 254 -31.44 2.76 17.69
CA ILE A 254 -30.29 2.91 16.79
C ILE A 254 -30.71 3.58 15.49
N LEU A 255 -31.78 3.10 14.85
CA LEU A 255 -32.28 3.67 13.60
C LEU A 255 -32.67 5.14 13.78
N ASN A 256 -33.33 5.50 14.87
CA ASN A 256 -33.68 6.89 15.18
C ASN A 256 -32.46 7.77 15.49
N SER A 257 -31.34 7.16 15.88
CA SER A 257 -30.09 7.84 16.22
C SER A 257 -29.10 7.93 15.04
N TRP A 258 -29.55 7.66 13.80
CA TRP A 258 -28.67 7.61 12.62
C TRP A 258 -27.84 8.88 12.40
N LYS A 259 -28.42 10.07 12.60
CA LYS A 259 -27.69 11.36 12.47
C LYS A 259 -26.54 11.48 13.44
N LEU A 260 -26.77 11.00 14.66
CA LEU A 260 -25.76 11.01 15.72
C LEU A 260 -24.60 10.09 15.36
N LEU A 261 -24.92 8.87 14.94
CA LEU A 261 -23.94 7.88 14.51
C LEU A 261 -23.15 8.34 13.29
N GLN A 262 -23.82 8.98 12.32
CA GLN A 262 -23.18 9.59 11.17
C GLN A 262 -22.22 10.72 11.56
N ASN A 263 -22.67 11.66 12.42
CA ASN A 263 -21.82 12.75 12.88
C ASN A 263 -20.58 12.22 13.64
N LEU A 264 -20.74 11.19 14.46
CA LEU A 264 -19.64 10.55 15.18
C LEU A 264 -18.67 9.87 14.21
N LYS A 265 -19.19 9.15 13.21
CA LYS A 265 -18.41 8.55 12.13
C LYS A 265 -17.59 9.61 11.39
N GLU A 266 -18.21 10.71 10.97
CA GLU A 266 -17.55 11.81 10.26
C GLU A 266 -16.44 12.45 11.11
N LYS A 267 -16.68 12.64 12.41
CA LYS A 267 -15.64 13.13 13.34
C LYS A 267 -14.43 12.18 13.39
N ILE A 268 -14.65 10.88 13.53
CA ILE A 268 -13.56 9.89 13.55
C ILE A 268 -12.84 9.83 12.18
N ASP A 269 -13.58 9.90 11.08
CA ASP A 269 -13.02 9.89 9.72
C ASP A 269 -12.14 11.13 9.44
N SER A 270 -12.49 12.27 10.04
CA SER A 270 -11.73 13.52 9.92
C SER A 270 -10.35 13.51 10.61
N LEU A 271 -10.10 12.53 11.49
CA LEU A 271 -8.80 12.39 12.15
C LEU A 271 -7.68 12.16 11.13
N PRO A 272 -6.41 12.48 11.46
CA PRO A 272 -5.27 12.15 10.62
C PRO A 272 -5.23 10.65 10.29
N SER A 273 -5.12 10.33 9.00
CA SER A 273 -5.25 8.95 8.48
C SER A 273 -4.02 8.46 7.73
N THR A 274 -2.95 9.24 7.69
CA THR A 274 -1.71 8.89 6.99
C THR A 274 -0.50 9.18 7.86
N VAL A 275 0.63 8.56 7.55
CA VAL A 275 1.92 8.95 8.16
C VAL A 275 2.25 10.41 7.82
N SER A 276 2.89 11.12 8.75
CA SER A 276 3.38 12.48 8.53
C SER A 276 4.61 12.45 7.63
N ILE A 277 4.66 13.34 6.64
CA ILE A 277 5.88 13.65 5.90
C ILE A 277 6.64 14.68 6.73
N GLU A 278 7.42 14.22 7.71
CA GLU A 278 8.41 15.10 8.30
C GLU A 278 9.53 15.22 7.26
N LYS A 279 9.60 16.38 6.59
CA LYS A 279 10.75 16.70 5.75
C LYS A 279 11.96 16.59 6.65
N TYR A 280 12.94 15.78 6.25
CA TYR A 280 14.23 15.69 6.91
C TYR A 280 14.75 17.11 7.18
N ASP A 281 14.71 17.55 8.43
CA ASP A 281 15.65 18.56 8.90
C ASP A 281 17.01 17.87 8.83
N SER A 282 17.70 18.10 7.72
CA SER A 282 19.10 17.75 7.53
C SER A 282 19.90 18.37 8.67
N VAL A 283 20.32 17.53 9.61
CA VAL A 283 21.37 17.83 10.60
C VAL A 283 22.72 17.57 9.96
#